data_AF-A0A8K0NXY3-F1
#
_entry.id   AF-A0A8K0NXY3-F1
#
_cell.length_a   1.000
_cell.length_b   1.000
_cell.length_c   1.000
_cell.angle_alpha   90.00
_cell.angle_beta   90.00
_cell.angle_gamma   90.00
#
_symmetry.space_group_name_H-M   'P 1'
#
loop_
_entity.id
_entity.type
_entity.pdbx_description
1 polymer ?
#
loop_
_entity_poly.entity_id
_entity_poly.type
_entity_poly.pdbx_seq_one_letter_code
_entity_poly.pdbx_strand_id
1 'polypeptide(L)'
;MAFILNKVSLKNVQKCYKLFCPMVQSRAMSQHYPINEDIFGLTPDQQQLRQTVFNFAQKELAPYANEIDKKNGFDNLRPFWKKMGDLGLLGITISSKYGGTDGSYLDHVIIMEELSRACAAIALSYGAHSNLCVNQIHRNGNEEQKSKYLPK
;
A
#
# COMPACT_ATOMS: atom_id res chain seq x y z
N MET A 1 -59.21 32.88 2.88
CA MET A 1 -57.80 33.31 2.79
C MET A 1 -56.95 32.08 3.05
N ALA A 2 -56.11 31.74 2.07
CA ALA A 2 -55.44 30.45 1.87
C ALA A 2 -54.49 30.04 3.01
N PHE A 3 -54.30 28.73 3.20
CA PHE A 3 -53.01 28.06 2.99
C PHE A 3 -53.21 26.53 3.05
N ILE A 4 -53.21 25.91 1.87
CA ILE A 4 -53.19 24.45 1.68
C ILE A 4 -51.73 24.00 1.80
N LEU A 5 -51.40 23.23 2.85
CA LEU A 5 -50.13 22.54 2.98
C LEU A 5 -50.12 21.32 2.04
N ASN A 6 -49.48 21.49 0.88
CA ASN A 6 -49.31 20.43 -0.09
C ASN A 6 -48.17 19.49 0.35
N LYS A 7 -48.51 18.24 0.65
CA LYS A 7 -47.56 17.15 0.92
C LYS A 7 -46.78 16.83 -0.37
N VAL A 8 -45.63 17.48 -0.55
CA VAL A 8 -44.66 17.04 -1.56
C VAL A 8 -43.97 15.78 -1.04
N SER A 9 -44.24 14.68 -1.73
CA SER A 9 -43.71 13.34 -1.51
C SER A 9 -42.17 13.32 -1.47
N LEU A 10 -41.61 12.95 -0.31
CA LEU A 10 -40.19 12.69 -0.05
C LEU A 10 -39.57 11.61 -0.96
N LYS A 11 -40.37 10.86 -1.73
CA LYS A 11 -39.89 9.83 -2.66
C LYS A 11 -39.15 10.40 -3.89
N ASN A 12 -39.33 11.69 -4.20
CA ASN A 12 -38.67 12.32 -5.35
C ASN A 12 -37.33 12.99 -5.00
N VAL A 13 -37.05 13.27 -3.72
CA VAL A 13 -35.76 13.85 -3.31
C VAL A 13 -34.63 12.83 -3.47
N GLN A 14 -34.86 11.56 -3.13
CA GLN A 14 -33.87 10.49 -3.32
C GLN A 14 -33.56 10.19 -4.80
N LYS A 15 -34.48 10.47 -5.72
CA LYS A 15 -34.27 10.23 -7.16
C LYS A 15 -33.40 11.32 -7.80
N CYS A 16 -33.44 12.54 -7.29
CA CYS A 16 -32.61 13.65 -7.76
C CYS A 16 -31.16 13.60 -7.24
N TYR A 17 -30.89 12.95 -6.11
CA TYR A 17 -29.52 12.76 -5.61
C TYR A 17 -28.65 11.85 -6.50
N LYS A 18 -29.26 11.05 -7.41
CA LYS A 18 -28.52 10.20 -8.35
C LYS A 18 -28.10 10.87 -9.66
N LEU A 19 -28.54 12.10 -9.93
CA LEU A 19 -28.36 12.73 -11.25
C LEU A 19 -27.39 13.91 -11.28
N PHE A 20 -27.00 14.47 -10.13
CA PHE A 20 -26.15 15.68 -10.08
C PHE A 20 -25.23 15.73 -8.86
N CYS A 21 -24.59 14.61 -8.55
CA CYS A 21 -23.37 14.61 -7.77
C CYS A 21 -22.36 13.82 -8.60
N PRO A 22 -21.24 14.41 -9.06
CA PRO A 22 -20.13 13.54 -9.41
C PRO A 22 -19.82 12.82 -8.11
N MET A 23 -20.20 11.54 -8.06
CA MET A 23 -19.69 10.57 -7.12
C MET A 23 -18.23 10.94 -6.93
N VAL A 24 -17.89 11.49 -5.74
CA VAL A 24 -16.53 11.95 -5.43
C VAL A 24 -15.63 10.84 -5.92
N GLN A 25 -14.95 11.12 -7.03
CA GLN A 25 -14.26 10.12 -7.81
C GLN A 25 -13.40 9.38 -6.80
N SER A 26 -13.66 8.08 -6.63
CA SER A 26 -12.71 7.14 -6.05
C SER A 26 -11.34 7.64 -6.46
N ARG A 27 -10.48 8.09 -5.51
CA ARG A 27 -9.15 8.66 -5.77
C ARG A 27 -8.68 8.09 -7.09
N ALA A 28 -8.80 8.88 -8.16
CA ALA A 28 -8.68 8.37 -9.51
C ALA A 28 -7.38 7.57 -9.52
N MET A 29 -7.48 6.29 -9.94
CA MET A 29 -6.40 5.29 -9.88
C MET A 29 -5.06 5.99 -9.92
N SER A 30 -4.23 5.89 -8.85
CA SER A 30 -3.03 6.72 -8.69
C SER A 30 -2.36 6.79 -10.06
N GLN A 31 -2.52 7.91 -10.76
CA GLN A 31 -2.23 7.90 -12.18
C GLN A 31 -0.76 7.54 -12.27
N HIS A 32 -0.46 6.48 -13.02
CA HIS A 32 0.90 6.07 -13.28
C HIS A 32 1.67 7.31 -13.72
N TYR A 33 2.44 7.88 -12.80
CA TYR A 33 3.26 9.03 -13.09
C TYR A 33 4.51 8.44 -13.72
N PRO A 34 4.77 8.70 -15.02
CA PRO A 34 5.91 8.10 -15.68
C PRO A 34 7.17 8.61 -14.98
N ILE A 35 7.84 7.71 -14.25
CA ILE A 35 9.13 8.02 -13.64
C ILE A 35 10.16 7.85 -14.74
N ASN A 36 10.95 8.90 -14.98
CA ASN A 36 12.07 8.79 -15.90
C ASN A 36 13.21 8.03 -15.21
N GLU A 37 13.35 6.74 -15.52
CA GLU A 37 14.38 5.86 -14.96
C GLU A 37 15.81 6.32 -15.28
N ASP A 38 16.01 7.04 -16.39
CA ASP A 38 17.34 7.53 -16.81
C ASP A 38 17.87 8.63 -15.88
N ILE A 39 16.99 9.37 -15.20
CA ILE A 39 17.38 10.44 -14.28
C ILE A 39 17.87 9.86 -12.94
N PHE A 40 17.29 8.75 -12.50
CA PHE A 40 17.58 8.16 -11.18
C PHE A 40 18.74 7.16 -11.21
N GLY A 41 19.16 6.70 -12.40
CA GLY A 41 20.29 5.78 -12.55
C GLY A 41 20.03 4.41 -11.91
N LEU A 42 18.77 3.95 -11.90
CA LEU A 42 18.43 2.63 -11.38
C LEU A 42 19.02 1.52 -12.25
N THR A 43 19.51 0.47 -11.61
CA THR A 43 19.94 -0.74 -12.33
C THR A 43 18.74 -1.43 -12.99
N PRO A 44 18.96 -2.30 -14.01
CA PRO A 44 17.86 -3.07 -14.62
C PRO A 44 17.04 -3.87 -13.60
N ASP A 45 17.69 -4.47 -12.60
CA ASP A 45 17.02 -5.23 -11.53
C ASP A 45 16.15 -4.32 -10.65
N GLN A 46 16.61 -3.09 -10.38
CA GLN A 46 15.85 -2.10 -9.62
C GLN A 46 14.65 -1.57 -10.39
N GLN A 47 14.78 -1.36 -11.70
CA GLN A 47 13.67 -1.00 -12.56
C GLN A 47 12.62 -2.13 -12.58
N GLN A 48 13.07 -3.38 -12.68
CA GLN A 48 12.19 -4.54 -12.61
C GLN A 48 11.50 -4.68 -11.24
N LEU A 49 12.24 -4.46 -10.14
CA LEU A 49 11.69 -4.43 -8.80
C LEU A 49 10.59 -3.38 -8.68
N ARG A 50 10.88 -2.14 -9.10
CA ARG A 50 9.90 -1.04 -9.10
C ARG A 50 8.65 -1.41 -9.88
N GLN A 51 8.80 -1.92 -11.11
CA GLN A 51 7.68 -2.30 -11.96
C GLN A 51 6.83 -3.42 -11.32
N THR A 52 7.49 -4.38 -10.67
CA THR A 52 6.84 -5.49 -9.97
C THR A 52 6.03 -4.99 -8.78
N VAL A 53 6.63 -4.15 -7.94
CA VAL A 53 5.97 -3.57 -6.75
C VAL A 53 4.83 -2.65 -7.16
N PHE A 54 5.02 -1.83 -8.20
CA PHE A 54 3.96 -0.98 -8.74
C PHE A 54 2.76 -1.82 -9.17
N ASN A 55 2.97 -2.85 -10.01
CA ASN A 55 1.89 -3.72 -10.49
C ASN A 55 1.17 -4.44 -9.34
N PHE A 56 1.94 -4.92 -8.36
CA PHE A 56 1.40 -5.54 -7.16
C PHE A 56 0.53 -4.55 -6.36
N ALA A 57 1.05 -3.35 -6.08
CA ALA A 57 0.36 -2.34 -5.30
C ALA A 57 -0.91 -1.83 -5.98
N GLN A 58 -0.89 -1.63 -7.31
CA GLN A 58 -2.08 -1.24 -8.07
C GLN A 58 -3.19 -2.30 -8.02
N LYS A 59 -2.81 -3.59 -8.02
CA LYS A 59 -3.78 -4.69 -8.00
C LYS A 59 -4.29 -4.99 -6.58
N GLU A 60 -3.40 -5.02 -5.61
CA GLU A 60 -3.68 -5.62 -4.29
C GLU A 60 -3.93 -4.58 -3.19
N LEU A 61 -3.54 -3.33 -3.39
CA LEU A 61 -3.61 -2.28 -2.36
C LEU A 61 -4.43 -1.06 -2.80
N ALA A 62 -4.16 -0.51 -3.98
CA ALA A 62 -4.80 0.72 -4.46
C ALA A 62 -6.35 0.70 -4.44
N PRO A 63 -7.05 -0.41 -4.80
CA PRO A 63 -8.51 -0.46 -4.76
C PRO A 63 -9.10 -0.26 -3.35
N TYR A 64 -8.33 -0.59 -2.31
CA TYR A 64 -8.76 -0.53 -0.92
C TYR A 64 -8.37 0.76 -0.21
N ALA A 65 -7.47 1.58 -0.80
CA ALA A 65 -6.87 2.74 -0.13
C ALA A 65 -7.91 3.73 0.44
N ASN A 66 -8.98 4.01 -0.30
CA ASN A 66 -10.06 4.91 0.14
C ASN A 66 -10.88 4.32 1.30
N GLU A 67 -11.10 3.00 1.31
CA GLU A 67 -11.81 2.36 2.41
C GLU A 67 -10.93 2.29 3.66
N ILE A 68 -9.64 2.01 3.50
CA ILE A 68 -8.68 1.93 4.61
C ILE A 68 -8.64 3.26 5.38
N ASP A 69 -8.56 4.37 4.64
CA ASP A 69 -8.57 5.73 5.19
C ASP A 69 -9.89 6.02 5.94
N LYS A 70 -11.05 5.76 5.29
CA LYS A 70 -12.37 6.02 5.88
C LYS A 70 -12.68 5.17 7.12
N LYS A 71 -12.30 3.90 7.11
CA LYS A 71 -12.56 2.95 8.20
C LYS A 71 -11.50 3.00 9.29
N ASN A 72 -10.38 3.70 9.06
CA ASN A 72 -9.20 3.65 9.91
C ASN A 72 -8.73 2.21 10.17
N GLY A 73 -8.71 1.38 9.13
CA GLY A 73 -8.42 -0.04 9.27
C GLY A 73 -8.35 -0.77 7.94
N PHE A 74 -7.58 -1.86 7.92
CA PHE A 74 -7.44 -2.71 6.74
C PHE A 74 -7.78 -4.17 7.07
N ASP A 75 -9.00 -4.59 6.74
CA ASP A 75 -9.50 -5.93 7.06
C ASP A 75 -8.63 -7.04 6.44
N ASN A 76 -8.05 -6.78 5.26
CA ASN A 76 -7.20 -7.73 4.54
C ASN A 76 -5.69 -7.58 4.82
N LEU A 77 -5.30 -6.87 5.89
CA LEU A 77 -3.89 -6.62 6.22
C LEU A 77 -3.07 -7.90 6.31
N ARG A 78 -3.58 -8.95 6.97
CA ARG A 78 -2.84 -10.20 7.16
C ARG A 78 -2.63 -10.99 5.85
N PRO A 79 -3.68 -11.26 5.05
CA PRO A 79 -3.49 -11.82 3.71
C PRO A 79 -2.55 -10.99 2.83
N PHE A 80 -2.66 -9.66 2.88
CA PHE A 80 -1.79 -8.76 2.11
C PHE A 80 -0.32 -8.87 2.55
N TRP A 81 -0.04 -8.91 3.86
CA TRP A 81 1.31 -9.12 4.39
C TRP A 81 1.91 -10.44 3.92
N LYS A 82 1.14 -11.53 3.90
CA LYS A 82 1.62 -12.83 3.40
C LYS A 82 2.03 -12.73 1.94
N LYS A 83 1.20 -12.12 1.08
CA LYS A 83 1.55 -11.89 -0.33
C LYS A 83 2.84 -11.07 -0.49
N MET A 84 3.05 -10.05 0.35
CA MET A 84 4.31 -9.30 0.36
C MET A 84 5.50 -10.15 0.79
N GLY A 85 5.32 -11.03 1.77
CA GLY A 85 6.33 -11.99 2.21
C GLY A 85 6.68 -13.01 1.12
N ASP A 86 5.69 -13.53 0.40
CA ASP A 86 5.87 -14.45 -0.72
C ASP A 86 6.67 -13.81 -1.88
N LEU A 87 6.55 -12.48 -2.04
CA LEU A 87 7.34 -11.69 -2.98
C LEU A 87 8.72 -11.27 -2.44
N GLY A 88 9.06 -11.61 -1.19
CA GLY A 88 10.32 -11.25 -0.55
C GLY A 88 10.42 -9.80 -0.07
N LEU A 89 9.34 -9.00 -0.18
CA LEU A 89 9.40 -7.55 0.05
C LEU A 89 9.57 -7.18 1.54
N LEU A 90 9.07 -8.02 2.45
CA LEU A 90 9.10 -7.77 3.90
C LEU A 90 10.52 -7.87 4.50
N GLY A 91 11.34 -8.76 3.93
CA GLY A 91 12.72 -9.03 4.35
C GLY A 91 13.74 -8.57 3.32
N ILE A 92 13.45 -7.52 2.55
CA ILE A 92 14.28 -7.12 1.41
C ILE A 92 15.75 -6.89 1.78
N THR A 93 16.03 -6.24 2.93
CA THR A 93 17.39 -5.97 3.40
C THR A 93 17.95 -7.06 4.32
N ILE A 94 17.27 -8.20 4.42
CA ILE A 94 17.65 -9.28 5.33
C ILE A 94 18.38 -10.36 4.56
N SER A 95 19.36 -10.97 5.22
CA SER A 95 20.10 -12.07 4.62
C SER A 95 19.20 -13.26 4.28
N SER A 96 19.42 -13.85 3.10
CA SER A 96 18.78 -15.11 2.67
C SER A 96 18.94 -16.26 3.66
N LYS A 97 20.01 -16.26 4.49
CA LYS A 97 20.17 -17.18 5.62
C LYS A 97 18.94 -17.22 6.54
N TYR A 98 18.25 -16.09 6.66
CA TYR A 98 17.07 -15.93 7.51
C TYR A 98 15.77 -15.79 6.73
N GLY A 99 15.76 -16.11 5.42
CA GLY A 99 14.59 -15.98 4.55
C GLY A 99 14.36 -14.59 3.98
N GLY A 100 15.34 -13.69 4.05
CA GLY A 100 15.33 -12.41 3.31
C GLY A 100 15.83 -12.56 1.87
N THR A 101 16.05 -11.42 1.20
CA THR A 101 16.44 -11.41 -0.22
C THR A 101 17.75 -10.67 -0.50
N ASP A 102 18.54 -10.32 0.53
CA ASP A 102 19.87 -9.69 0.40
C ASP A 102 19.90 -8.38 -0.44
N GLY A 103 18.77 -7.68 -0.53
CA GLY A 103 18.64 -6.40 -1.21
C GLY A 103 19.27 -5.23 -0.44
N SER A 104 19.50 -4.14 -1.17
CA SER A 104 20.04 -2.89 -0.65
C SER A 104 18.96 -2.01 0.00
N TYR A 105 19.39 -0.97 0.72
CA TYR A 105 18.47 0.06 1.21
C TYR A 105 17.81 0.85 0.07
N LEU A 106 18.44 0.94 -1.10
CA LEU A 106 17.80 1.58 -2.26
C LEU A 106 16.62 0.74 -2.75
N ASP A 107 16.76 -0.58 -2.75
CA ASP A 107 15.68 -1.52 -3.10
C ASP A 107 14.52 -1.39 -2.10
N HIS A 108 14.83 -1.23 -0.81
CA HIS A 108 13.83 -0.93 0.23
C HIS A 108 13.11 0.40 -0.01
N VAL A 109 13.83 1.45 -0.39
CA VAL A 109 13.25 2.77 -0.72
C VAL A 109 12.33 2.68 -1.93
N ILE A 110 12.71 1.94 -2.97
CA ILE A 110 11.87 1.71 -4.16
C ILE A 110 10.54 1.06 -3.76
N ILE A 111 10.59 0.02 -2.91
CA ILE A 111 9.37 -0.65 -2.42
C ILE A 111 8.50 0.33 -1.62
N MET A 112 9.13 1.07 -0.69
CA MET A 112 8.44 2.05 0.14
C MET A 112 7.76 3.15 -0.70
N GLU A 113 8.42 3.64 -1.74
CA GLU A 113 7.90 4.65 -2.66
C GLU A 113 6.65 4.15 -3.39
N GLU A 114 6.71 2.96 -3.99
CA GLU A 114 5.61 2.40 -4.76
C GLU A 114 4.39 2.03 -3.89
N LEU A 115 4.63 1.49 -2.69
CA LEU A 115 3.56 1.26 -1.72
C LEU A 115 2.92 2.59 -1.26
N SER A 116 3.73 3.63 -1.04
CA SER A 116 3.25 4.95 -0.63
C SER A 116 2.36 5.59 -1.69
N ARG A 117 2.68 5.37 -2.97
CA ARG A 117 1.87 5.83 -4.10
C ARG A 117 0.48 5.20 -4.11
N ALA A 118 0.35 3.94 -3.72
CA ALA A 118 -0.94 3.25 -3.63
C ALA A 118 -1.71 3.59 -2.34
N CYS A 119 -1.06 3.47 -1.18
CA CYS A 119 -1.67 3.76 0.13
C CYS A 119 -0.60 4.08 1.19
N ALA A 120 -0.45 5.37 1.51
CA ALA A 120 0.53 5.86 2.48
C ALA A 120 0.40 5.23 3.89
N ALA A 121 -0.83 4.94 4.35
CA ALA A 121 -1.04 4.32 5.67
C ALA A 121 -0.45 2.91 5.76
N ILE A 122 -0.60 2.12 4.69
CA ILE A 122 -0.04 0.77 4.61
C ILE A 122 1.48 0.83 4.37
N ALA A 123 1.95 1.77 3.56
CA ALA A 123 3.39 1.98 3.37
C ALA A 123 4.10 2.33 4.70
N LEU A 124 3.50 3.18 5.54
CA LEU A 124 4.06 3.47 6.86
C LEU A 124 4.18 2.20 7.73
N SER A 125 3.14 1.37 7.70
CA SER A 125 3.14 0.07 8.40
C SER A 125 4.22 -0.87 7.88
N TYR A 126 4.44 -0.87 6.55
CA TYR A 126 5.55 -1.61 5.92
C TYR A 126 6.92 -1.09 6.40
N GLY A 127 7.15 0.22 6.39
CA GLY A 127 8.41 0.82 6.84
C GLY A 127 8.72 0.50 8.31
N ALA A 128 7.70 0.53 9.17
CA ALA A 128 7.84 0.13 10.57
C ALA A 128 8.21 -1.35 10.71
N HIS A 129 7.58 -2.24 9.94
CA HIS A 129 7.89 -3.66 9.97
C HIS A 129 9.29 -3.96 9.44
N SER A 130 9.55 -3.64 8.18
CA SER A 130 10.75 -4.02 7.44
C SER A 130 12.03 -3.32 7.95
N ASN A 131 11.95 -2.04 8.32
CA ASN A 131 13.12 -1.27 8.74
C ASN A 131 13.18 -0.99 10.25
N LEU A 132 12.09 -0.56 10.89
CA LEU A 132 12.17 -0.26 12.34
C LEU A 132 12.24 -1.53 13.20
N CYS A 133 11.63 -2.62 12.77
CA CYS A 133 11.64 -3.89 13.51
C CYS A 133 12.66 -4.87 12.93
N VAL A 134 12.42 -5.36 11.71
CA VAL A 134 13.15 -6.48 11.11
C VAL A 134 14.63 -6.15 10.89
N ASN A 135 14.95 -5.00 10.32
CA ASN A 135 16.35 -4.55 10.17
C ASN A 135 17.06 -4.37 11.52
N GLN A 136 16.38 -3.89 12.57
CA GLN A 136 17.01 -3.75 13.89
C GLN A 136 17.32 -5.09 14.56
N ILE A 137 16.45 -6.09 14.39
CA ILE A 137 16.73 -7.47 14.83
C ILE A 137 17.92 -8.04 14.05
N HIS A 138 17.96 -7.83 12.73
CA HIS A 138 19.05 -8.36 11.91
C HIS A 138 20.41 -7.76 12.27
N ARG A 139 20.46 -6.45 12.52
CA ARG A 139 21.69 -5.73 12.86
C ARG A 139 22.18 -6.00 14.27
N ASN A 140 21.27 -6.01 15.25
CA ASN A 140 21.65 -5.98 16.67
C ASN A 140 21.31 -7.27 17.44
N GLY A 141 20.49 -8.15 16.86
CA GLY A 141 20.13 -9.42 17.48
C GLY A 141 21.31 -10.39 17.53
N ASN A 142 21.29 -11.32 18.48
CA ASN A 142 22.15 -12.49 18.44
C ASN A 142 21.60 -13.56 17.48
N GLU A 143 22.37 -14.62 17.21
CA GLU A 143 21.99 -15.66 16.25
C GLU A 143 20.69 -16.41 16.63
N GLU A 144 20.44 -16.60 17.92
CA GLU A 144 19.22 -17.23 18.42
C GLU A 144 18.00 -16.35 18.13
N GLN A 145 18.09 -15.05 18.40
CA GLN A 145 17.03 -14.08 18.12
C GLN A 145 16.77 -13.96 16.62
N LYS A 146 17.82 -13.85 15.80
CA LYS A 146 17.68 -13.76 14.33
C LYS A 146 16.97 -14.99 13.78
N SER A 147 17.42 -16.19 14.15
CA SER A 147 16.85 -17.45 13.68
C SER A 147 15.40 -17.66 14.14
N LYS A 148 15.04 -17.16 15.33
CA LYS A 148 13.70 -17.30 15.89
C LYS A 148 12.67 -16.32 15.29
N TYR A 149 13.08 -15.10 14.98
CA TYR A 149 12.15 -14.00 14.67
C TYR A 149 12.13 -13.59 13.20
N LEU A 150 13.27 -13.62 12.49
CA LEU A 150 13.34 -13.13 11.11
C LEU A 150 12.57 -14.00 10.09
N PRO A 151 12.50 -15.34 10.21
CA PRO A 151 11.80 -16.17 9.23
C PRO A 151 10.25 -16.13 9.30
N LYS A 152 9.66 -15.33 10.18
CA LYS A 152 8.21 -15.31 10.48
C LYS A 152 7.52 -14.09 9.92
#